data_AF-K7G0R4-F1
#
_entry.id   AF-K7G0R4-F1
#
_cell.length_a   1.000
_cell.length_b   1.000
_cell.length_c   1.000
_cell.angle_alpha   90.00
_cell.angle_beta   90.00
_cell.angle_gamma   90.00
#
_symmetry.space_group_name_H-M   'P 1'
#
loop_
_entity.id
_entity.type
_entity.pdbx_description
1 polymer ?
#
loop_
_entity_poly.entity_id
_entity_poly.type
_entity_poly.pdbx_seq_one_letter_code
_entity_poly.pdbx_strand_id
1 'polypeptide(L)' 'MSAQASLAGLYPLAGNQVWNPKVLWQPIPVHTVPLSHDKLLHLPYPNCPRYNQLQKETFATRSFRRHFKHYKVKSTR' A
#
# COMPACT_ATOMS: atom_id res chain seq x y z
N MET A 1 -6.11 2.04 -8.55
CA MET A 1 -6.03 3.18 -9.48
C MET A 1 -5.47 4.48 -8.83
N SER A 2 -4.99 4.47 -7.58
CA SER A 2 -4.53 5.69 -6.89
C SER A 2 -3.35 6.39 -7.57
N ALA A 3 -2.33 5.64 -8.01
CA ALA A 3 -1.15 6.22 -8.68
C ALA A 3 -1.51 7.01 -9.95
N GLN A 4 -2.43 6.48 -10.77
CA GLN A 4 -2.86 7.15 -12.01
C GLN A 4 -3.59 8.46 -11.74
N ALA A 5 -4.45 8.50 -10.71
CA ALA A 5 -5.15 9.71 -10.31
C ALA A 5 -4.17 10.78 -9.78
N SER A 6 -3.17 10.38 -8.99
CA SER A 6 -2.12 11.28 -8.53
C SER A 6 -1.29 11.84 -9.70
N LEU A 7 -0.92 11.00 -10.66
CA LEU A 7 -0.16 11.40 -11.84
C LEU A 7 -0.92 12.38 -12.74
N ALA A 8 -2.25 12.24 -12.84
CA ALA A 8 -3.10 13.18 -13.56
C ALA A 8 -3.03 14.61 -13.00
N GLY A 9 -2.89 14.76 -11.68
CA GLY A 9 -2.70 16.08 -11.05
C GLY A 9 -1.26 16.57 -11.08
N LEU A 10 -0.28 15.66 -11.04
CA LEU A 10 1.14 16.02 -10.97
C LEU A 10 1.71 16.50 -12.31
N TYR A 11 1.19 15.98 -13.43
CA TYR A 11 1.69 16.24 -14.77
C TYR A 11 0.61 16.84 -15.69
N PRO A 12 0.24 18.12 -15.48
CA PRO A 12 -0.73 18.79 -16.34
C PRO A 12 -0.18 18.94 -17.77
N LEU A 13 -1.07 18.79 -18.75
CA LEU A 13 -0.75 18.94 -20.16
C LEU A 13 -0.64 20.43 -20.56
N ALA A 14 0.38 20.79 -21.32
CA ALA A 14 0.53 22.13 -21.90
C ALA A 14 1.11 22.08 -23.32
N GLY A 15 0.70 23.05 -24.16
CA GLY A 15 1.25 23.25 -25.50
C GLY A 15 1.19 21.99 -26.37
N ASN A 16 2.35 21.60 -26.90
CA ASN A 16 2.51 20.47 -27.82
C ASN A 16 2.29 19.09 -27.17
N GLN A 17 2.14 19.00 -25.84
CA GLN A 17 1.86 17.74 -25.15
C GLN A 17 0.36 17.36 -25.20
N VAL A 18 -0.51 18.31 -25.57
CA VAL A 18 -1.96 18.08 -25.69
C VAL A 18 -2.24 17.24 -26.94
N TRP A 19 -2.38 15.93 -26.76
CA TRP A 19 -2.71 14.99 -27.83
C TRP A 19 -4.20 14.97 -28.16
N ASN A 20 -5.06 15.37 -27.22
CA ASN A 20 -6.52 15.43 -27.39
C ASN A 20 -7.11 16.67 -26.69
N PRO A 21 -7.71 17.62 -27.44
CA PRO A 21 -8.24 18.85 -26.86
C PRO A 21 -9.46 18.65 -25.96
N LYS A 22 -10.12 17.48 -26.01
CA LYS A 22 -11.26 17.14 -25.13
C LYS A 22 -10.83 16.43 -23.85
N VAL A 23 -9.58 15.98 -23.76
CA VAL A 23 -9.06 15.18 -22.63
C VAL A 23 -7.77 15.80 -22.13
N LEU A 24 -7.85 16.52 -21.00
CA LEU A 24 -6.69 17.15 -20.34
C LEU A 24 -5.91 16.15 -19.46
N TRP A 25 -5.67 14.94 -19.99
CA TRP A 25 -4.94 13.87 -19.32
C TRP A 25 -4.01 13.17 -20.31
N GLN A 26 -2.84 12.76 -19.82
CA GLN A 26 -1.87 11.99 -20.58
C GLN A 26 -1.63 10.61 -19.97
N PRO A 27 -1.43 9.58 -20.81
CA PRO A 27 -1.04 8.27 -20.32
C PRO A 27 0.38 8.31 -19.77
N ILE A 28 0.51 8.08 -18.46
CA ILE A 28 1.79 7.89 -17.79
C ILE A 28 1.86 6.43 -17.33
N PRO A 29 2.90 5.67 -17.73
CA PRO A 29 2.99 4.25 -17.40
C PRO A 29 3.16 4.04 -15.89
N VAL A 30 2.36 3.13 -15.33
CA VAL A 30 2.49 2.66 -13.94
C VAL A 30 2.96 1.21 -13.98
N HIS A 31 4.24 1.00 -13.71
CA HIS A 31 4.83 -0.34 -13.68
C HIS A 31 4.48 -1.06 -12.39
N THR A 32 4.09 -2.33 -12.51
CA THR A 32 3.83 -3.21 -11.39
C THR A 32 4.26 -4.63 -11.74
N VAL A 33 4.32 -5.48 -10.72
CA VAL A 33 4.54 -6.92 -10.85
C VAL A 33 3.38 -7.67 -10.19
N PRO A 34 3.12 -8.94 -10.55
CA PRO A 34 2.12 -9.74 -9.84
C PRO A 34 2.44 -9.83 -8.34
N LEU A 35 1.40 -9.83 -7.48
CA LEU A 35 1.56 -9.80 -6.02
C LEU A 35 2.43 -10.92 -5.45
N SER A 36 2.43 -12.10 -6.09
CA SER A 36 3.25 -13.25 -5.69
C SER A 36 4.75 -13.06 -5.97
N HIS A 37 5.10 -12.12 -6.84
CA HIS A 37 6.46 -11.80 -7.25
C HIS A 37 6.94 -10.45 -6.71
N ASP A 38 6.05 -9.68 -6.06
CA ASP A 38 6.40 -8.40 -5.44
C ASP A 38 7.21 -8.64 -4.16
N LYS A 39 8.49 -8.28 -4.24
CA LYS A 39 9.47 -8.40 -3.15
C LYS A 39 9.86 -7.02 -2.59
N LEU A 40 9.10 -5.97 -2.87
CA LEU A 40 9.45 -4.61 -2.47
C LEU A 40 8.29 -3.84 -1.84
N LEU A 41 7.13 -3.77 -2.51
CA LEU A 41 6.03 -2.90 -2.11
C LEU A 41 4.89 -3.65 -1.43
N HIS A 42 4.71 -4.94 -1.74
CA HIS A 42 3.68 -5.77 -1.12
C HIS A 42 4.17 -6.34 0.23
N LEU A 43 3.81 -5.63 1.31
CA LEU A 43 4.19 -5.97 2.69
C LEU A 43 2.96 -6.33 3.54
N PRO A 44 3.13 -7.17 4.57
CA PRO A 44 4.34 -7.93 4.90
C PRO A 44 4.62 -9.03 3.88
N TYR A 45 5.90 -9.38 3.69
CA TYR A 45 6.27 -10.37 2.69
C TYR A 45 5.58 -11.72 2.93
N PRO A 46 4.86 -12.26 1.93
CA PRO A 46 4.27 -13.58 2.04
C PRO A 46 5.39 -14.63 2.15
N ASN A 47 5.13 -15.70 2.89
CA ASN A 47 6.03 -16.86 3.02
C ASN A 47 7.40 -16.55 3.65
N CYS A 48 7.45 -15.68 4.67
CA CYS A 48 8.64 -15.51 5.51
C CYS A 48 8.47 -16.22 6.87
N PRO A 49 9.04 -17.43 7.07
CA PRO A 49 8.86 -18.19 8.31
C PRO A 49 9.37 -17.45 9.55
N ARG A 50 10.49 -16.72 9.42
CA ARG A 50 11.06 -15.95 10.52
C ARG A 50 10.15 -14.80 10.95
N TYR A 51 9.54 -14.10 9.98
CA TYR A 51 8.55 -13.06 10.29
C TYR A 51 7.36 -13.64 11.06
N ASN A 52 6.83 -14.78 10.60
CA ASN A 52 5.70 -15.44 11.28
C ASN A 52 6.06 -15.86 12.72
N GLN A 53 7.27 -16.35 12.95
CA GLN A 53 7.76 -16.68 14.28
C GLN A 53 7.83 -15.42 15.17
N LEU A 54 8.48 -14.36 14.70
CA LEU A 54 8.64 -13.10 15.44
C LEU A 54 7.29 -12.45 15.74
N GLN A 55 6.33 -12.55 14.84
CA GLN A 55 4.98 -12.05 15.05
C GLN A 55 4.28 -12.80 16.19
N LYS A 56 4.38 -14.15 16.22
CA LYS A 56 3.85 -14.97 17.33
C LYS A 56 4.51 -14.64 18.66
N GLU A 57 5.84 -14.53 18.68
CA GLU A 57 6.61 -14.15 19.87
C GLU A 57 6.20 -12.77 20.37
N THR A 58 6.05 -11.80 19.47
CA THR A 58 5.62 -10.43 19.78
C THR A 58 4.23 -10.40 20.41
N PHE A 59 3.26 -11.11 19.82
CA PHE A 59 1.91 -11.23 20.39
C PHE A 59 1.89 -11.93 21.76
N ALA A 60 2.87 -12.79 22.02
CA ALA A 60 3.06 -13.45 23.31
C ALA A 60 3.82 -12.58 24.35
N THR A 61 4.25 -11.36 24.03
CA THR A 61 4.90 -10.49 25.02
C THR A 61 3.90 -9.85 25.97
N ARG A 62 4.34 -9.57 27.22
CA ARG A 62 3.53 -8.81 28.20
C ARG A 62 3.23 -7.39 27.71
N SER A 63 4.21 -6.75 27.06
CA SER A 63 4.06 -5.41 26.51
C SER A 63 2.93 -5.37 25.49
N PHE A 64 2.95 -6.25 24.49
CA PHE A 64 1.91 -6.30 23.47
C PHE A 64 0.54 -6.60 24.10
N ARG A 65 0.43 -7.65 24.93
CA ARG A 65 -0.85 -8.00 25.58
C ARG A 65 -1.43 -6.85 26.40
N ARG A 66 -0.60 -6.08 27.11
CA ARG A 66 -1.04 -4.92 27.90
C ARG A 66 -1.62 -3.84 27.00
N HIS A 67 -0.93 -3.49 25.92
CA HIS A 67 -1.43 -2.52 24.94
C HIS A 67 -2.72 -3.03 24.28
N PHE A 68 -2.75 -4.29 23.86
CA PHE A 68 -3.90 -4.89 23.18
C PHE A 68 -5.17 -4.91 24.04
N LYS A 69 -5.05 -5.14 25.36
CA LYS A 69 -6.19 -5.07 26.29
C LYS A 69 -6.90 -3.70 26.28
N HIS A 70 -6.16 -2.61 26.09
CA HIS A 70 -6.74 -1.26 26.03
C HIS A 70 -7.71 -1.08 24.84
N TYR A 71 -7.39 -1.70 23.70
CA TYR A 71 -8.18 -1.58 22.48
C TYR A 71 -9.31 -2.61 22.39
N LYS A 72 -9.16 -3.78 23.00
CA LYS A 72 -10.16 -4.86 22.93
C LYS A 72 -11.50 -4.51 23.61
N VAL A 73 -11.48 -3.61 24.60
CA VAL A 73 -12.69 -3.19 25.35
C VAL A 73 -13.63 -2.30 24.51
N LYS A 74 -13.14 -1.68 23.43
CA LYS A 74 -13.94 -0.74 22.60
C LYS A 74 -14.64 -1.39 21.39
N SER A 75 -14.46 -2.69 21.16
CA SER A 75 -14.98 -3.42 19.97
C SER A 75 -16.13 -4.38 20.28
N THR A 76 -16.80 -4.21 21.43
CA THR A 76 -18.07 -4.86 21.77
C THR A 76 -19.16 -3.80 21.81
N ARG A 77 -19.60 -3.41 20.61
CA ARG A 77 -20.93 -2.86 20.31
C ARG A 77 -21.33 -3.40 18.96
#